data_AF-A0A0S6XQH5-F1
#
_entry.id   AF-A0A0S6XQH5-F1
#
_cell.length_a   1.000
_cell.length_b   1.000
_cell.length_c   1.000
_cell.angle_alpha   90.00
_cell.angle_beta   90.00
_cell.angle_gamma   90.00
#
_symmetry.space_group_name_H-M   'P 1'
#
loop_
_entity.id
_entity.type
_entity.pdbx_description
1 polymer ?
#
loop_
_entity_poly.entity_id
_entity_poly.type
_entity_poly.pdbx_seq_one_letter_code
_entity_poly.pdbx_strand_id
1 'polypeptide(L)'
;MVAKPGPWPLSPRQVLNAFFYARHDQLRQNSAKDSRIPVYSEGRYQADRAELMKMESHILKTLGFVTQVALPHPICINYLQTLDMLSADAGQSLARRAHAHLNSALFSPQLVYLTHQPNSLAVAAIYLAARETGANLPDEPWWEVFDVDREELGFLVVALTSIDGFVEDQMAKYGISPPPLTSTAIRKECQPQNVSSPAIG
;
A
#
# COMPACT_ATOMS: atom_id res chain seq x y z
N MET A 1 -5.85 -11.69 11.71
CA MET A 1 -5.52 -12.63 10.63
C MET A 1 -4.12 -12.42 10.05
N VAL A 2 -3.84 -11.41 9.21
CA VAL A 2 -2.54 -11.29 8.48
C VAL A 2 -1.33 -11.03 9.40
N ALA A 3 -1.49 -10.24 10.46
CA ALA A 3 -0.38 -9.98 11.40
C ALA A 3 0.03 -11.20 12.23
N LYS A 4 -0.85 -12.19 12.39
CA LYS A 4 -0.66 -13.35 13.28
C LYS A 4 0.40 -14.36 12.78
N PRO A 5 0.42 -14.75 11.49
CA PRO A 5 1.49 -15.59 10.92
C PRO A 5 2.73 -14.80 10.50
N GLY A 6 2.70 -13.46 10.57
CA GLY A 6 3.83 -12.63 10.17
C GLY A 6 5.00 -12.71 11.16
N PRO A 7 6.17 -12.15 10.79
CA PRO A 7 7.36 -12.13 11.66
C PRO A 7 7.14 -11.37 12.97
N TRP A 8 6.16 -10.46 12.99
CA TRP A 8 5.85 -9.57 14.12
C TRP A 8 4.37 -9.70 14.53
N PRO A 9 4.02 -10.71 15.34
CA PRO A 9 2.63 -10.94 15.71
C PRO A 9 2.10 -9.81 16.60
N LEU A 10 0.99 -9.21 16.17
CA LEU A 10 0.29 -8.14 16.90
C LEU A 10 -0.82 -8.71 17.80
N SER A 11 -0.91 -8.16 19.02
CA SER A 11 -1.99 -8.51 19.94
C SER A 11 -3.34 -7.89 19.49
N PRO A 12 -4.49 -8.52 19.79
CA PRO A 12 -5.80 -7.94 19.51
C PRO A 12 -5.99 -6.55 20.11
N ARG A 13 -5.42 -6.29 21.30
CA ARG A 13 -5.48 -4.98 21.97
C ARG A 13 -4.74 -3.89 21.20
N GLN A 14 -3.56 -4.19 20.65
CA GLN A 14 -2.83 -3.23 19.81
C GLN A 14 -3.59 -2.89 18.54
N VAL A 15 -4.18 -3.90 17.89
CA VAL A 15 -5.01 -3.70 16.69
C VAL A 15 -6.22 -2.82 17.01
N LEU A 16 -6.99 -3.17 18.05
CA LEU A 16 -8.16 -2.42 18.46
C LEU A 16 -7.81 -0.98 18.86
N ASN A 17 -6.74 -0.77 19.62
CA ASN A 17 -6.29 0.58 19.99
C ASN A 17 -5.91 1.41 18.77
N ALA A 18 -5.21 0.84 17.78
CA ALA A 18 -4.84 1.55 16.56
C ALA A 18 -6.07 1.95 15.73
N PHE A 19 -7.02 1.03 15.54
CA PHE A 19 -8.28 1.32 14.84
C PHE A 19 -9.14 2.35 15.59
N PHE A 20 -9.21 2.24 16.90
CA PHE A 20 -9.93 3.18 17.74
C PHE A 20 -9.33 4.57 17.63
N TYR A 21 -8.01 4.69 17.73
CA TYR A 21 -7.31 5.96 17.54
C TYR A 21 -7.54 6.54 16.13
N ALA A 22 -7.35 5.74 15.08
CA ALA A 22 -7.53 6.20 13.70
C ALA A 22 -8.95 6.69 13.42
N ARG A 23 -9.97 5.96 13.91
CA ARG A 23 -11.38 6.36 13.79
C ARG A 23 -11.67 7.63 14.57
N HIS A 24 -11.12 7.76 15.78
CA HIS A 24 -11.30 8.97 16.58
C HIS A 24 -10.58 10.17 15.99
N ASP A 25 -9.42 10.00 15.37
CA ASP A 25 -8.71 11.09 14.69
C ASP A 25 -9.50 11.63 13.49
N GLN A 26 -10.06 10.75 12.65
CA GLN A 26 -10.97 11.17 11.57
C GLN A 26 -12.17 11.97 12.08
N LEU A 27 -12.76 11.57 13.22
CA LEU A 27 -13.85 12.31 13.86
C LEU A 27 -13.37 13.64 14.48
N ARG A 28 -12.11 13.69 14.94
CA ARG A 28 -11.49 14.88 15.55
C ARG A 28 -11.19 15.96 14.52
N GLN A 29 -10.76 15.58 13.32
CA GLN A 29 -10.60 16.51 12.18
C GLN A 29 -11.93 17.22 11.87
N ASN A 30 -13.07 16.58 12.13
CA ASN A 30 -14.41 17.17 11.99
C ASN A 30 -14.91 17.94 13.23
N SER A 31 -14.19 17.90 14.36
CA SER A 31 -14.62 18.47 15.64
C SER A 31 -13.42 18.99 16.44
N ALA A 32 -13.07 20.26 16.22
CA ALA A 32 -11.88 20.96 16.75
C ALA A 32 -11.82 21.16 18.29
N LYS A 33 -12.65 20.48 19.08
CA LYS A 33 -12.88 20.84 20.51
C LYS A 33 -12.32 19.88 21.55
N ASP A 34 -11.80 18.71 21.19
CA ASP A 34 -11.26 17.77 22.19
C ASP A 34 -9.78 17.42 21.94
N SER A 35 -8.93 17.82 22.88
CA SER A 35 -7.47 17.61 22.87
C SER A 35 -7.06 16.33 23.62
N ARG A 36 -8.02 15.53 24.10
CA ARG A 36 -7.73 14.32 24.87
C ARG A 36 -7.49 13.13 23.94
N ILE A 37 -6.44 12.36 24.23
CA ILE A 37 -6.20 11.07 23.57
C ILE A 37 -7.37 10.14 23.96
N PRO A 38 -8.07 9.54 22.98
CA PRO A 38 -9.23 8.71 23.27
C PRO A 38 -8.76 7.46 24.04
N VAL A 39 -9.34 7.23 25.21
CA VAL A 39 -9.01 6.08 26.07
C VAL A 39 -10.00 4.94 25.79
N TYR A 40 -9.46 3.77 25.51
CA TYR A 40 -10.25 2.56 25.31
C TYR A 40 -10.73 2.01 26.65
N SER A 41 -12.03 2.01 26.91
CA SER A 41 -12.59 1.44 28.15
C SER A 41 -12.53 -0.09 28.14
N GLU A 42 -12.29 -0.70 29.30
CA GLU A 42 -12.11 -2.16 29.39
C GLU A 42 -13.38 -2.93 28.99
N GLY A 43 -14.58 -2.45 29.37
CA GLY A 43 -15.84 -3.07 28.97
C GLY A 43 -16.06 -3.06 27.45
N ARG A 44 -15.71 -1.96 26.79
CA ARG A 44 -15.78 -1.86 25.32
C ARG A 44 -14.74 -2.75 24.66
N TYR A 45 -13.53 -2.81 25.21
CA TYR A 45 -12.47 -3.67 24.69
C TYR A 45 -12.90 -5.14 24.68
N GLN A 46 -13.54 -5.63 25.74
CA GLN A 46 -14.00 -7.02 25.79
C GLN A 46 -15.10 -7.30 24.74
N ALA A 47 -16.04 -6.38 24.55
CA ALA A 47 -17.08 -6.48 23.53
C ALA A 47 -16.49 -6.51 22.11
N ASP A 48 -15.67 -5.51 21.78
CA ASP A 48 -15.06 -5.36 20.45
C ASP A 48 -14.07 -6.51 20.16
N ARG A 49 -13.38 -7.03 21.18
CA ARG A 49 -12.55 -8.23 21.05
C ARG A 49 -13.38 -9.47 20.70
N ALA A 50 -14.54 -9.66 21.33
CA ALA A 50 -15.42 -10.79 21.01
C ALA A 50 -15.93 -10.71 19.57
N GLU A 51 -16.30 -9.51 19.11
CA GLU A 51 -16.70 -9.26 17.72
C GLU A 51 -15.54 -9.50 16.75
N LEU A 52 -14.34 -9.01 17.06
CA LEU A 52 -13.14 -9.23 16.26
C LEU A 52 -12.84 -10.72 16.06
N MET A 53 -12.97 -11.54 17.12
CA MET A 53 -12.75 -12.99 17.04
C MET A 53 -13.82 -13.67 16.19
N LYS A 54 -15.08 -13.23 16.28
CA LYS A 54 -16.18 -13.74 15.44
C LYS A 54 -15.93 -13.43 13.97
N MET A 55 -15.55 -12.19 13.65
CA MET A 55 -15.23 -11.78 12.28
C MET A 55 -14.00 -12.51 11.74
N GLU A 56 -12.95 -12.67 12.54
CA GLU A 56 -11.77 -13.46 12.17
C GLU A 56 -12.17 -14.91 11.81
N SER A 57 -13.04 -15.53 12.60
CA SER A 57 -13.56 -16.88 12.31
C SER A 57 -14.35 -16.94 10.99
N HIS A 58 -15.17 -15.93 10.71
CA HIS A 58 -15.92 -15.86 9.46
C HIS A 58 -14.99 -15.74 8.25
N ILE A 59 -14.00 -14.83 8.29
CA ILE A 59 -13.04 -14.65 7.21
C ILE A 59 -12.24 -15.94 6.96
N LEU A 60 -11.76 -16.60 8.02
CA LEU A 60 -11.02 -17.86 7.88
C LEU A 60 -11.83 -18.97 7.24
N LYS A 61 -13.11 -19.09 7.60
CA LYS A 61 -14.03 -20.07 6.99
C LYS A 61 -14.26 -19.78 5.51
N THR A 62 -14.49 -18.51 5.15
CA THR A 62 -14.69 -18.10 3.76
C THR A 62 -13.45 -18.37 2.90
N LEU A 63 -12.25 -18.19 3.46
CA LEU A 63 -10.98 -18.46 2.77
C LEU A 63 -10.58 -19.95 2.78
N GLY A 64 -11.38 -20.84 3.37
CA GLY A 64 -11.02 -22.25 3.51
C GLY A 64 -9.73 -22.47 4.33
N PHE A 65 -9.42 -21.55 5.25
CA PHE A 65 -8.17 -21.52 6.01
C PHE A 65 -6.88 -21.36 5.18
N VAL A 66 -7.00 -20.98 3.89
CA VAL A 66 -5.85 -20.63 3.06
C VAL A 66 -5.45 -19.18 3.35
N THR A 67 -4.41 -19.00 4.16
CA THR A 67 -3.90 -17.67 4.55
C THR A 67 -2.54 -17.32 3.94
N GLN A 68 -1.94 -18.24 3.18
CA GLN A 68 -0.69 -18.02 2.48
C GLN A 68 -0.97 -17.35 1.14
N VAL A 69 -0.24 -16.27 0.85
CA VAL A 69 -0.36 -15.52 -0.39
C VAL A 69 1.01 -15.38 -1.04
N ALA A 70 1.09 -15.66 -2.33
CA ALA A 70 2.29 -15.41 -3.13
C ALA A 70 2.25 -13.96 -3.64
N LEU A 71 3.04 -13.09 -3.02
CA LEU A 71 3.15 -11.69 -3.44
C LEU A 71 4.18 -11.54 -4.56
N PRO A 72 3.97 -10.62 -5.52
CA PRO A 72 4.89 -10.37 -6.62
C PRO A 72 6.17 -9.61 -6.19
N HIS A 73 6.22 -9.04 -4.98
CA HIS A 73 7.34 -8.21 -4.54
C HIS A 73 8.69 -8.95 -4.46
N PRO A 74 8.79 -10.14 -3.84
CA PRO A 74 10.05 -10.89 -3.83
C PRO A 74 10.46 -11.33 -5.24
N ILE A 75 9.48 -11.70 -6.08
CA ILE A 75 9.70 -12.09 -7.47
C ILE A 75 10.27 -10.92 -8.27
N CYS A 76 9.72 -9.71 -8.08
CA CYS A 76 10.21 -8.49 -8.71
C CYS A 76 11.69 -8.23 -8.39
N ILE A 77 12.13 -8.42 -7.14
CA ILE A 77 13.55 -8.27 -6.78
C ILE A 77 14.41 -9.33 -7.47
N ASN A 78 13.97 -10.58 -7.48
CA ASN A 78 14.70 -11.66 -8.15
C ASN A 78 14.84 -11.38 -9.66
N TYR A 79 13.78 -10.90 -10.31
CA TYR A 79 13.81 -10.57 -11.75
C TYR A 79 14.73 -9.39 -12.05
N LEU A 80 14.71 -8.34 -11.22
CA LEU A 80 15.66 -7.24 -11.34
C LEU A 80 17.12 -7.68 -11.14
N GLN A 81 17.35 -8.70 -10.29
CA GLN A 81 18.66 -9.32 -10.09
C GLN A 81 19.09 -10.10 -11.33
N THR A 82 18.20 -10.92 -11.90
CA THR A 82 18.51 -11.70 -13.12
C THR A 82 18.77 -10.83 -14.34
N LEU A 83 18.16 -9.65 -14.41
CA LEU A 83 18.40 -8.65 -15.47
C LEU A 83 19.63 -7.77 -15.19
N ASP A 84 20.38 -8.02 -14.11
CA ASP A 84 21.51 -7.21 -13.63
C ASP A 84 21.19 -5.71 -13.44
N MET A 85 19.91 -5.39 -13.22
CA MET A 85 19.45 -4.02 -13.05
C MET A 85 19.71 -3.49 -11.63
N LEU A 86 19.84 -4.37 -10.64
CA LEU A 86 20.10 -4.00 -9.25
C LEU A 86 21.53 -3.49 -9.00
N SER A 87 22.49 -3.88 -9.85
CA SER A 87 23.90 -3.48 -9.78
C SER A 87 24.14 -2.08 -10.35
N ALA A 88 23.21 -1.53 -11.13
CA ALA A 88 23.32 -0.23 -11.77
C ALA A 88 23.04 0.93 -10.79
N ASP A 89 23.60 2.11 -11.07
CA ASP A 89 23.35 3.34 -10.29
C ASP A 89 21.86 3.71 -10.21
N ALA A 90 21.09 3.36 -11.24
CA ALA A 90 19.64 3.55 -11.31
C ALA A 90 18.81 2.35 -10.79
N GLY A 91 19.46 1.28 -10.32
CA GLY A 91 18.78 0.04 -9.90
C GLY A 91 17.86 0.23 -8.71
N GLN A 92 18.29 1.05 -7.73
CA GLN A 92 17.49 1.32 -6.54
C GLN A 92 16.24 2.15 -6.84
N SER A 93 16.34 3.15 -7.74
CA SER A 93 15.19 3.97 -8.12
C SER A 93 14.18 3.14 -8.93
N LEU A 94 14.67 2.28 -9.83
CA LEU A 94 13.86 1.33 -10.57
C LEU A 94 13.10 0.38 -9.64
N ALA A 95 13.81 -0.28 -8.71
CA ALA A 95 13.20 -1.23 -7.77
C ALA A 95 12.12 -0.56 -6.91
N ARG A 96 12.41 0.63 -6.36
CA ARG A 96 11.43 1.41 -5.58
C ARG A 96 10.20 1.76 -6.41
N ARG A 97 10.40 2.16 -7.67
CA ARG A 97 9.28 2.54 -8.53
C ARG A 97 8.42 1.34 -8.94
N ALA A 98 9.03 0.21 -9.26
CA ALA A 98 8.33 -1.05 -9.53
C ALA A 98 7.52 -1.51 -8.30
N HIS A 99 8.10 -1.44 -7.09
CA HIS A 99 7.38 -1.76 -5.85
C HIS A 99 6.23 -0.78 -5.58
N ALA A 100 6.40 0.50 -5.91
CA ALA A 100 5.32 1.48 -5.81
C ALA A 100 4.14 1.11 -6.74
N HIS A 101 4.42 0.70 -7.98
CA HIS A 101 3.38 0.20 -8.90
C HIS A 101 2.65 -1.03 -8.38
N LEU A 102 3.39 -2.02 -7.85
CA LEU A 102 2.79 -3.21 -7.25
C LEU A 102 1.91 -2.86 -6.04
N ASN A 103 2.37 -1.94 -5.18
CA ASN A 103 1.58 -1.48 -4.03
C ASN A 103 0.31 -0.74 -4.46
N SER A 104 0.41 0.11 -5.47
CA SER A 104 -0.74 0.80 -6.06
C SER A 104 -1.75 -0.21 -6.60
N ALA A 105 -1.29 -1.22 -7.33
CA ALA A 105 -2.14 -2.23 -7.95
C ALA A 105 -3.03 -3.01 -6.98
N LEU A 106 -2.68 -3.10 -5.69
CA LEU A 106 -3.56 -3.67 -4.64
C LEU A 106 -4.86 -2.88 -4.45
N PHE A 107 -4.85 -1.59 -4.77
CA PHE A 107 -6.01 -0.71 -4.70
C PHE A 107 -6.75 -0.59 -6.03
N SER A 108 -6.24 -1.22 -7.10
CA SER A 108 -6.86 -1.13 -8.42
C SER A 108 -8.24 -1.80 -8.42
N PRO A 109 -9.29 -1.14 -8.95
CA PRO A 109 -10.62 -1.73 -9.06
C PRO A 109 -10.67 -2.94 -10.02
N GLN A 110 -9.64 -3.11 -10.85
CA GLN A 110 -9.55 -4.21 -11.82
C GLN A 110 -9.11 -5.54 -11.19
N LEU A 111 -8.76 -5.55 -9.90
CA LEU A 111 -8.42 -6.75 -9.14
C LEU A 111 -7.34 -7.62 -9.81
N VAL A 112 -6.29 -6.98 -10.34
CA VAL A 112 -5.22 -7.65 -11.09
C VAL A 112 -4.51 -8.75 -10.28
N TYR A 113 -4.44 -8.59 -8.96
CA TYR A 113 -3.90 -9.59 -8.02
C TYR A 113 -4.73 -10.88 -7.92
N LEU A 114 -5.99 -10.87 -8.36
CA LEU A 114 -6.87 -12.05 -8.36
C LEU A 114 -6.98 -12.70 -9.74
N THR A 115 -6.63 -11.99 -10.80
CA THR A 115 -6.82 -12.42 -12.19
C THR A 115 -5.54 -12.86 -12.87
N HIS A 116 -4.38 -12.39 -12.40
CA HIS A 116 -3.08 -12.64 -13.03
C HIS A 116 -2.11 -13.29 -12.05
N GLN A 117 -1.15 -14.01 -12.62
CA GLN A 117 -0.09 -14.64 -11.86
C GLN A 117 0.92 -13.59 -11.34
N PRO A 118 1.59 -13.86 -10.21
CA PRO A 118 2.49 -12.88 -9.59
C PRO A 118 3.77 -12.64 -10.41
N ASN A 119 4.19 -13.58 -11.27
CA ASN A 119 5.26 -13.35 -12.25
C ASN A 119 4.87 -12.26 -13.26
N SER A 120 3.70 -12.36 -13.89
CA SER A 120 3.22 -11.38 -14.88
C SER A 120 3.09 -9.98 -14.28
N LEU A 121 2.59 -9.88 -13.04
CA LEU A 121 2.51 -8.61 -12.31
C LEU A 121 3.88 -8.00 -12.05
N ALA A 122 4.87 -8.81 -11.66
CA ALA A 122 6.23 -8.34 -11.42
C ALA A 122 6.88 -7.82 -12.70
N VAL A 123 6.75 -8.54 -13.80
CA VAL A 123 7.28 -8.13 -15.12
C VAL A 123 6.64 -6.83 -15.60
N ALA A 124 5.31 -6.72 -15.52
CA ALA A 124 4.61 -5.49 -15.90
C ALA A 124 5.04 -4.27 -15.07
N ALA A 125 5.22 -4.46 -13.76
CA ALA A 125 5.70 -3.40 -12.88
C ALA A 125 7.14 -2.97 -13.20
N ILE A 126 8.04 -3.91 -13.51
CA ILE A 126 9.42 -3.63 -13.93
C ILE A 126 9.43 -2.88 -15.27
N TYR A 127 8.66 -3.35 -16.24
CA TYR A 127 8.55 -2.72 -17.55
C TYR A 127 8.08 -1.27 -17.46
N LEU A 128 7.00 -1.03 -16.70
CA LEU A 128 6.47 0.32 -16.51
C LEU A 128 7.47 1.21 -15.74
N ALA A 129 8.08 0.69 -14.68
CA ALA A 129 9.06 1.43 -13.90
C ALA A 129 10.30 1.80 -14.71
N ALA A 130 10.81 0.91 -15.57
CA ALA A 130 11.97 1.19 -16.41
C ALA A 130 11.70 2.29 -17.43
N ARG A 131 10.49 2.33 -17.99
CA ARG A 131 10.06 3.42 -18.88
C ARG A 131 10.01 4.77 -18.17
N GLU A 132 9.58 4.80 -16.91
CA GLU A 132 9.51 6.04 -16.13
C GLU A 132 10.89 6.50 -15.61
N THR A 133 11.79 5.57 -15.26
CA THR A 133 13.13 5.91 -14.76
C THR A 133 14.17 6.08 -15.86
N GLY A 134 13.84 5.71 -17.11
CA GLY A 134 14.78 5.71 -18.23
C GLY A 134 15.85 4.63 -18.12
N ALA A 135 15.59 3.55 -17.38
CA ALA A 135 16.51 2.43 -17.26
C ALA A 135 16.54 1.64 -18.59
N ASN A 136 17.75 1.36 -19.08
CA ASN A 136 17.92 0.61 -20.32
C ASN A 136 17.75 -0.89 -20.06
N LEU A 137 16.58 -1.41 -20.42
CA LEU A 137 16.32 -2.85 -20.44
C LEU A 137 16.89 -3.48 -21.72
N PRO A 138 17.07 -4.81 -21.77
CA PRO A 138 17.46 -5.49 -23.00
C PRO A 138 16.50 -5.19 -24.16
N ASP A 139 17.03 -5.00 -25.37
CA ASP A 139 16.26 -4.68 -26.58
C ASP A 139 15.40 -5.87 -27.08
N GLU A 140 15.80 -7.09 -26.73
CA GLU A 140 15.04 -8.32 -26.98
C GLU A 140 13.85 -8.43 -26.01
N PRO A 141 12.79 -9.22 -26.34
CA PRO A 141 11.61 -9.39 -25.50
C PRO A 141 11.92 -10.18 -24.22
N TRP A 142 12.62 -9.54 -23.30
CA TRP A 142 13.13 -10.13 -22.05
C TRP A 142 12.02 -10.68 -21.14
N TRP A 143 10.79 -10.18 -21.30
CA TRP A 143 9.62 -10.67 -20.56
C TRP A 143 9.24 -12.11 -20.90
N GLU A 144 9.58 -12.60 -22.10
CA GLU A 144 9.32 -13.98 -22.50
C GLU A 144 10.10 -14.99 -21.64
N VAL A 145 11.26 -14.60 -21.10
CA VAL A 145 12.08 -15.43 -20.20
C VAL A 145 11.38 -15.70 -18.86
N PHE A 146 10.37 -14.90 -18.53
CA PHE A 146 9.59 -15.01 -17.30
C PHE A 146 8.18 -15.59 -17.54
N ASP A 147 7.98 -16.23 -18.70
CA ASP A 147 6.71 -16.83 -19.14
C ASP A 147 5.55 -15.81 -19.19
N VAL A 148 5.82 -14.61 -19.71
CA VAL A 148 4.81 -13.55 -19.88
C VAL A 148 4.63 -13.22 -21.35
N ASP A 149 3.39 -13.28 -21.83
CA ASP A 149 3.04 -12.93 -23.20
C ASP A 149 2.97 -11.41 -23.41
N ARG A 150 3.20 -10.95 -24.64
CA ARG A 150 3.17 -9.52 -24.97
C ARG A 150 1.78 -8.91 -24.75
N GLU A 151 0.73 -9.65 -25.06
CA GLU A 151 -0.66 -9.23 -24.87
C GLU A 151 -0.99 -9.05 -23.38
N GLU A 152 -0.58 -10.01 -22.55
CA GLU A 152 -0.75 -9.96 -21.10
C GLU A 152 0.03 -8.79 -20.51
N LEU A 153 1.29 -8.61 -20.92
CA LEU A 153 2.11 -7.48 -20.51
C LEU A 153 1.45 -6.13 -20.87
N GLY A 154 0.97 -6.01 -22.12
CA GLY A 154 0.30 -4.79 -22.59
C GLY A 154 -0.96 -4.46 -21.77
N PHE A 155 -1.78 -5.47 -21.49
CA PHE A 155 -2.95 -5.31 -20.62
C PHE A 155 -2.56 -4.86 -19.22
N LEU A 156 -1.59 -5.54 -18.60
CA LEU A 156 -1.17 -5.24 -17.23
C LEU A 156 -0.54 -3.85 -17.10
N VAL A 157 0.24 -3.41 -18.09
CA VAL A 157 0.82 -2.06 -18.07
C VAL A 157 -0.27 -0.99 -18.10
N VAL A 158 -1.28 -1.15 -18.95
CA VAL A 158 -2.44 -0.23 -18.99
C VAL A 158 -3.22 -0.27 -17.68
N ALA A 159 -3.40 -1.47 -17.11
CA ALA A 159 -4.06 -1.65 -15.82
C ALA A 159 -3.33 -0.90 -14.69
N LEU A 160 -2.00 -1.02 -14.63
CA LEU A 160 -1.16 -0.33 -13.66
C LEU A 160 -1.22 1.20 -13.83
N THR A 161 -1.15 1.71 -15.05
CA THR A 161 -1.25 3.16 -15.32
C THR A 161 -2.64 3.72 -15.04
N SER A 162 -3.70 2.92 -15.20
CA SER A 162 -5.08 3.38 -14.99
C SER A 162 -5.39 3.82 -13.55
N ILE A 163 -4.54 3.45 -12.58
CA ILE A 163 -4.80 3.74 -11.18
C ILE A 163 -4.67 5.22 -10.85
N ASP A 164 -3.81 5.96 -11.56
CA ASP A 164 -3.61 7.39 -11.30
C ASP A 164 -4.92 8.15 -11.54
N GLY A 165 -5.64 7.83 -12.62
CA GLY A 165 -6.95 8.41 -12.91
C GLY A 165 -8.02 8.00 -11.89
N PHE A 166 -7.95 6.79 -11.34
CA PHE A 166 -8.85 6.37 -10.25
C PHE A 166 -8.59 7.18 -8.97
N VAL A 167 -7.31 7.38 -8.63
CA VAL A 167 -6.92 8.17 -7.44
C VAL A 167 -7.40 9.61 -7.56
N GLU A 168 -7.22 10.26 -8.71
CA GLU A 168 -7.70 11.62 -8.97
C GLU A 168 -9.22 11.76 -8.78
N ASP A 169 -9.99 10.81 -9.32
CA ASP A 169 -11.45 10.77 -9.15
C ASP A 169 -11.87 10.58 -7.68
N GLN A 170 -11.18 9.72 -6.92
CA GLN A 170 -11.44 9.56 -5.49
C GLN A 170 -11.09 10.82 -4.69
N MET A 171 -9.97 11.47 -5.02
CA MET A 171 -9.56 12.72 -4.37
C MET A 171 -10.56 13.84 -4.64
N ALA A 172 -11.06 13.95 -5.87
CA ALA A 172 -12.11 14.91 -6.23
C ALA A 172 -13.43 14.63 -5.50
N LYS A 173 -13.84 13.36 -5.41
CA LYS A 173 -15.09 12.94 -4.73
C LYS A 173 -15.11 13.26 -3.26
N TYR A 174 -14.00 13.02 -2.56
CA TYR A 174 -13.92 13.20 -1.11
C TYR A 174 -13.27 14.52 -0.69
N GLY A 175 -12.85 15.37 -1.64
CA GLY A 175 -12.17 16.64 -1.35
C GLY A 175 -10.86 16.46 -0.59
N ILE A 176 -10.19 15.32 -0.77
CA ILE A 176 -9.00 14.93 -0.01
C ILE A 176 -7.76 15.53 -0.69
N SER A 177 -7.00 16.32 0.06
CA SER A 177 -5.65 16.74 -0.34
C SER A 177 -4.69 15.54 -0.29
N PRO A 178 -3.70 15.44 -1.19
CA PRO A 178 -2.76 14.32 -1.16
C PRO A 178 -2.11 14.20 0.22
N PRO A 179 -2.16 13.02 0.86
CA PRO A 179 -1.54 12.84 2.16
C PRO A 179 -0.02 12.96 2.05
N PRO A 180 0.69 13.42 3.10
CA PRO A 180 2.14 13.49 3.07
C PRO A 180 2.76 12.10 2.94
N LEU A 181 3.40 11.84 1.80
CA LEU A 181 3.98 10.54 1.46
C LEU A 181 5.36 10.27 2.09
N THR A 182 6.00 11.30 2.66
CA THR A 182 7.36 11.21 3.21
C THR A 182 7.34 11.47 4.71
N SER A 183 8.16 10.73 5.48
CA SER A 183 8.32 10.93 6.93
C SER A 183 8.71 12.37 7.30
N THR A 184 9.42 13.08 6.42
CA THR A 184 9.75 14.49 6.57
C THR A 184 8.52 15.39 6.41
N ALA A 185 7.60 15.05 5.50
CA ALA A 185 6.35 15.77 5.30
C ALA A 185 5.38 15.52 6.46
N ILE A 186 5.26 14.26 6.92
CA ILE A 186 4.49 13.91 8.13
C ILE A 186 5.05 14.63 9.35
N ARG A 187 6.39 14.64 9.52
CA ARG A 187 7.04 15.33 10.65
C ARG A 187 6.83 16.85 10.60
N LYS A 188 6.77 17.44 9.41
CA LYS A 188 6.43 18.87 9.22
C LYS A 188 4.98 19.16 9.60
N GLU A 189 4.05 18.28 9.27
CA GLU A 189 2.65 18.41 9.67
C GLU A 189 2.45 18.23 11.19
N CYS A 190 3.20 17.32 11.81
CA CYS A 190 3.17 17.10 13.27
C CYS A 190 3.88 18.18 14.08
N GLN A 191 4.64 19.09 13.46
CA GLN A 191 5.19 20.24 14.19
C GLN A 191 4.04 21.20 14.52
N PRO A 192 3.86 21.58 15.80
CA PRO A 192 2.80 22.51 16.16
C PRO A 192 2.99 23.80 15.37
N GLN A 193 1.94 24.24 14.68
CA GLN A 193 1.90 25.57 14.09
C GLN A 193 2.19 26.58 15.20
N ASN A 194 3.41 27.11 15.22
CA ASN A 194 3.77 28.20 16.10
C ASN A 194 2.86 29.37 15.72
N VAL A 195 1.88 29.65 16.58
CA VAL A 195 0.98 30.79 16.46
C VAL A 195 1.86 32.04 16.51
N SER A 196 2.21 32.57 15.34
CA SER A 196 2.83 33.87 15.21
C SER A 196 1.73 34.89 15.46
N SER A 197 1.49 35.22 16.73
CA SER A 197 0.72 36.41 17.09
C SER A 197 1.37 37.62 16.43
N PRO A 198 0.61 38.47 15.71
CA PRO A 198 1.16 39.73 15.23
C PRO A 198 1.49 40.59 16.46
N ALA A 199 2.70 41.13 16.50
CA ALA A 199 3.09 42.14 17.45
C ALA A 199 2.14 43.35 17.27
N ILE A 200 1.26 43.56 18.24
CA ILE A 200 0.48 44.79 18.36
C ILE A 200 1.45 45.85 18.88
N GLY A 201 1.77 46.82 18.02
CA GLY A 201 2.37 48.09 18.41
C GLY A 201 1.33 49.07 18.94
#